data_AF-A0A379SJ21-F1
#
_entry.id   AF-A0A379SJ21-F1
#
_cell.length_a   1.000
_cell.length_b   1.000
_cell.length_c   1.000
_cell.angle_alpha   90.00
_cell.angle_beta   90.00
_cell.angle_gamma   90.00
#
_symmetry.space_group_name_H-M   'P 1'
#
loop_
_entity.id
_entity.type
_entity.pdbx_description
1 polymer ?
#
loop_
_entity_poly.entity_id
_entity_poly.type
_entity_poly.pdbx_seq_one_letter_code
_entity_poly.pdbx_strand_id
1 'polypeptide(L)' 'MALLNIFDIAGSALTAQSKRLNVAASNLANADSVTGPDGQPYRAKQVVFQVDAAPGQATGG' A
#
# COMPACT_ATOMS: atom_id res chain seq x y z
N MET A 1 20.71 -6.17 -18.36
CA MET A 1 20.23 -6.80 -17.11
C MET A 1 20.09 -5.82 -15.95
N ALA A 2 21.11 -5.02 -15.59
CA ALA A 2 21.00 -4.08 -14.45
C ALA A 2 19.99 -2.91 -14.64
N LEU A 3 19.91 -2.33 -15.84
CA LEU A 3 18.96 -1.24 -16.14
C LEU A 3 17.50 -1.68 -16.09
N LEU A 4 17.17 -2.93 -16.42
CA LEU A 4 15.78 -3.41 -16.32
C LEU A 4 15.38 -3.56 -14.85
N ASN A 5 16.26 -4.14 -14.04
CA ASN A 5 16.03 -4.32 -12.59
C ASN A 5 15.78 -3.00 -11.85
N ILE A 6 16.40 -1.88 -12.26
CA ILE A 6 16.17 -0.59 -11.56
C ILE A 6 14.77 -0.03 -11.83
N PHE A 7 14.23 -0.27 -13.04
CA PHE A 7 12.85 0.13 -13.37
C PHE A 7 11.83 -0.74 -12.62
N ASP A 8 12.10 -2.02 -12.43
CA ASP A 8 11.23 -2.91 -11.64
C ASP A 8 11.19 -2.48 -10.16
N ILE A 9 12.34 -2.13 -9.58
CA ILE A 9 12.42 -1.59 -8.21
C ILE A 9 11.69 -0.25 -8.11
N ALA A 10 11.97 0.69 -9.00
CA ALA A 10 11.33 2.00 -8.98
C ALA A 10 9.81 1.90 -9.22
N GLY A 11 9.38 1.03 -10.14
CA GLY A 11 7.97 0.79 -10.47
C GLY A 11 7.20 0.12 -9.32
N SER A 12 7.80 -0.87 -8.66
CA SER A 12 7.20 -1.49 -7.47
C SER A 12 7.11 -0.50 -6.30
N ALA A 13 8.14 0.31 -6.07
CA ALA A 13 8.13 1.37 -5.06
C ALA A 13 7.06 2.43 -5.34
N LEU A 14 6.91 2.88 -6.59
CA LEU A 14 5.89 3.86 -6.97
C LEU A 14 4.48 3.30 -6.79
N THR A 15 4.27 2.03 -7.15
CA THR A 15 3.00 1.34 -6.93
C THR A 15 2.65 1.26 -5.44
N ALA A 16 3.61 0.86 -4.60
CA ALA A 16 3.45 0.81 -3.16
C ALA A 16 3.11 2.20 -2.58
N GLN A 17 3.81 3.24 -3.03
CA GLN A 17 3.56 4.60 -2.59
C GLN A 17 2.20 5.13 -3.03
N SER A 18 1.76 4.82 -4.25
CA SER A 18 0.40 5.15 -4.73
C SER A 18 -0.68 4.50 -3.86
N LYS A 19 -0.50 3.23 -3.44
CA LYS A 19 -1.42 2.56 -2.51
C LYS A 19 -1.47 3.27 -1.16
N ARG A 20 -0.33 3.68 -0.60
CA ARG A 20 -0.26 4.44 0.65
C ARG A 20 -1.02 5.77 0.53
N LEU A 21 -0.81 6.51 -0.57
CA LEU A 21 -1.50 7.78 -0.82
C LEU A 21 -3.02 7.59 -0.94
N ASN A 22 -3.47 6.57 -1.66
CA ASN A 22 -4.90 6.28 -1.81
C ASN A 22 -5.56 5.94 -0.47
N VAL A 23 -4.87 5.20 0.40
CA VAL A 23 -5.38 4.89 1.75
C VAL A 23 -5.39 6.14 2.63
N ALA A 24 -4.34 6.96 2.59
CA ALA A 24 -4.30 8.22 3.32
C ALA A 24 -5.45 9.15 2.88
N ALA A 25 -5.66 9.30 1.57
CA ALA A 25 -6.75 10.10 1.01
C ALA A 25 -8.13 9.55 1.41
N SER A 26 -8.31 8.23 1.37
CA SER A 26 -9.56 7.58 1.81
C SER A 26 -9.82 7.81 3.29
N ASN A 27 -8.78 7.71 4.13
CA ASN A 27 -8.90 7.96 5.56
C ASN A 27 -9.28 9.42 5.83
N LEU A 28 -8.66 10.38 5.14
CA LEU A 28 -9.00 11.80 5.24
C LEU A 28 -10.45 12.05 4.82
N ALA A 29 -10.85 11.54 3.65
CA ALA A 29 -12.19 11.74 3.10
C ALA A 29 -13.31 11.19 3.99
N ASN A 30 -13.01 10.21 4.86
CA ASN A 30 -13.96 9.60 5.77
C ASN A 30 -13.68 9.89 7.25
N ALA A 31 -12.78 10.83 7.56
CA ALA A 31 -12.35 11.11 8.94
C ALA A 31 -13.52 11.51 9.85
N ASP A 32 -14.49 12.24 9.31
CA ASP A 32 -15.68 12.71 10.03
C ASP A 32 -16.93 11.84 9.76
N SER A 33 -16.76 10.68 9.10
CA SER A 33 -17.89 9.82 8.77
C SER A 33 -18.39 9.06 10.01
N VAL A 34 -19.53 9.52 10.52
CA VAL A 34 -20.23 8.95 11.68
C VAL A 34 -21.12 7.75 11.35
N THR A 35 -21.40 7.51 10.05
CA THR A 35 -22.29 6.43 9.58
C THR A 35 -21.81 5.89 8.24
N GLY A 36 -21.26 4.67 8.23
CA GLY A 36 -21.06 3.88 7.02
C GLY A 36 -22.34 3.21 6.52
N PRO A 37 -22.33 2.52 5.37
CA PRO A 37 -23.48 1.78 4.84
C PRO A 37 -24.08 0.79 5.84
N ASP A 38 -23.25 0.31 6.77
CA ASP A 38 -23.55 -0.69 7.79
C ASP A 38 -24.01 -0.05 9.11
N GLY A 39 -24.15 1.27 9.16
CA GLY A 39 -24.53 2.04 10.35
C GLY A 39 -23.41 2.28 11.36
N GLN A 40 -22.18 1.82 11.09
CA GLN A 40 -21.04 1.95 12.00
C GLN A 40 -20.11 3.11 11.60
N PRO A 41 -19.38 3.72 12.55
CA PRO A 41 -18.38 4.75 12.25
C PRO A 41 -17.26 4.22 11.35
N TYR A 42 -16.66 5.12 10.57
CA TYR A 42 -15.53 4.77 9.71
C TYR A 42 -14.33 4.26 10.54
N ARG A 43 -13.70 3.18 10.04
CA ARG A 43 -12.44 2.67 10.60
C ARG A 43 -11.30 2.95 9.62
N ALA A 44 -10.28 3.64 10.10
CA ALA A 44 -9.08 3.96 9.32
C ALA A 44 -8.40 2.69 8.81
N LYS A 45 -7.99 2.73 7.55
CA LYS A 45 -7.27 1.64 6.88
C LYS A 45 -5.77 1.85 7.00
N GLN A 46 -5.01 0.76 7.09
CA GLN A 46 -3.54 0.75 7.09
C GLN A 46 -3.01 -0.17 6.00
N VAL A 47 -1.94 0.27 5.34
CA VAL A 47 -1.25 -0.52 4.32
C VAL A 47 -0.06 -1.21 4.97
N VAL A 48 0.05 -2.53 4.77
CA VAL A 48 1.22 -3.33 5.14
C VAL A 48 1.85 -3.83 3.85
N PHE A 49 3.13 -3.54 3.65
CA PHE A 49 3.88 -3.99 2.48
C PHE A 49 4.70 -5.21 2.84
N GLN A 50 4.84 -6.10 1.88
CA GLN A 50 5.68 -7.29 1.96
C GLN A 50 6.52 -7.38 0.71
N VAL A 51 7.70 -7.97 0.83
CA VAL A 51 8.53 -8.26 -0.34
C VAL A 51 7.88 -9.40 -1.12
N ASP A 52 7.78 -9.22 -2.43
CA ASP A 52 7.37 -10.27 -3.37
C ASP A 52 8.57 -11.17 -3.69
N ALA A 53 8.99 -11.96 -2.69
CA ALA A 53 10.09 -12.92 -2.83
C ALA A 53 9.54 -14.27 -3.29
N ALA A 54 10.29 -14.96 -4.15
CA ALA A 54 9.97 -16.34 -4.46
C ALA A 54 9.99 -17.20 -3.18
N PRO A 55 9.14 -18.24 -3.06
CA PRO A 55 9.13 -19.10 -1.88
C PRO A 55 10.53 -19.62 -1.54
N GLY A 56 11.00 -19.34 -0.33
CA GLY A 56 12.33 -19.75 0.15
C GLY A 56 13.49 -18.82 -0.23
N GLN A 57 13.26 -17.73 -0.95
CA GLN A 57 14.28 -16.70 -1.14
C GLN A 57 14.37 -15.79 0.10
N ALA A 58 15.60 -15.64 0.60
CA ALA A 58 15.90 -14.63 1.61
C ALA A 58 15.62 -13.24 1.03
N THR A 59 14.83 -12.46 1.73
CA THR A 59 14.63 -11.04 1.44
C THR A 59 15.88 -10.28 1.89
N GLY A 60 16.91 -10.25 1.04
CA GLY A 60 18.11 -9.39 1.10
C GLY A 60 18.81 -9.20 2.45
N GLY A 61 20.06 -9.66 2.54
CA GLY A 61 20.99 -9.52 3.67
C GLY A 61 21.79 -10.79 3.87
#